data_AF-L9JQG3-F1
#
_entry.id   AF-L9JQG3-F1
#
_cell.length_a   1.000
_cell.length_b   1.000
_cell.length_c   1.000
_cell.angle_alpha   90.00
_cell.angle_beta   90.00
_cell.angle_gamma   90.00
#
_symmetry.space_group_name_H-M   'P 1'
#
loop_
_entity.id
_entity.type
_entity.pdbx_description
1 polymer ?
#
loop_
_entity_poly.entity_id
_entity_poly.type
_entity_poly.pdbx_seq_one_letter_code
_entity_poly.pdbx_strand_id
1 'polypeptide(L)'
;MPCHVFSIRSALCIDQGFSIGTTDTGAVTLLQRPPCGFDLDIKGWGGEDVHLYRKYLHSNLVVVRTPVRGLFHLWHEKHCLDELAPEQYRMCMQSKAMNEASHGQLGMLVFRHEIEAHLRRQRQKTSSRKT
;
A
#
# COMPACT_ATOMS: atom_id res chain seq x y z
N MET A 1 0.87 11.41 29.78
CA MET A 1 1.76 10.36 29.24
C MET A 1 1.55 10.33 27.74
N PRO A 2 2.55 10.65 26.90
CA PRO A 2 2.35 10.66 25.46
C PRO A 2 2.16 9.23 24.94
N CYS A 3 1.00 8.96 24.37
CA CYS A 3 0.75 7.76 23.58
C CYS A 3 1.51 7.93 22.26
N HIS A 4 2.48 7.06 21.99
CA HIS A 4 3.09 7.01 20.67
C HIS A 4 2.15 6.21 19.75
N VAL A 5 1.51 6.91 18.82
CA VAL A 5 0.65 6.32 17.80
C VAL A 5 1.56 5.83 16.68
N PHE A 6 1.46 4.54 16.34
CA PHE A 6 2.10 3.95 15.16
C PHE A 6 1.01 3.60 14.14
N SER A 7 1.19 4.06 12.89
CA SER A 7 0.30 3.72 11.78
C SER A 7 0.76 2.41 11.16
N ILE A 8 -0.08 1.37 11.21
CA ILE A 8 0.11 0.15 10.43
C ILE A 8 -0.71 0.35 9.14
N ARG A 9 -0.03 0.59 8.01
CA ARG A 9 -0.68 0.72 6.70
C ARG A 9 -1.37 -0.59 6.33
N SER A 10 -2.69 -0.64 6.46
CA SER A 10 -3.53 -1.61 5.75
C SER A 10 -4.05 -0.93 4.49
N ALA A 11 -3.62 -1.39 3.33
CA ALA A 11 -4.15 -0.91 2.05
C ALA A 11 -5.59 -1.40 1.91
N LEU A 12 -6.56 -0.54 2.26
CA LEU A 12 -7.94 -0.71 1.83
C LEU A 12 -8.09 0.02 0.49
N CYS A 13 -8.03 -0.72 -0.62
CA CYS A 13 -8.55 -0.22 -1.89
C CYS A 13 -10.05 -0.02 -1.72
N ILE A 14 -10.49 1.23 -1.54
CA ILE A 14 -11.90 1.54 -1.79
C ILE A 14 -12.08 1.45 -3.31
N ASP A 15 -12.89 0.48 -3.76
CA ASP A 15 -13.14 0.05 -5.14
C ASP A 15 -13.72 1.12 -6.10
N GLN A 16 -13.48 2.41 -5.87
CA GLN A 16 -13.96 3.47 -6.76
C GLN A 16 -12.85 4.48 -7.01
N GLY A 17 -12.44 4.56 -8.29
CA GLY A 17 -11.53 5.51 -8.92
C GLY A 17 -10.80 6.51 -8.01
N PHE A 18 -9.47 6.37 -7.96
CA PHE A 18 -8.50 7.40 -7.58
C PHE A 18 -8.87 8.21 -6.32
N SER A 19 -8.67 7.64 -5.14
CA SER A 19 -8.68 8.41 -3.89
C SER A 19 -7.27 8.89 -3.56
N ILE A 20 -7.10 10.21 -3.44
CA ILE A 20 -5.85 10.92 -3.09
C ILE A 20 -5.32 10.59 -1.66
N GLY A 21 -6.01 9.72 -0.92
CA GLY A 21 -5.52 9.20 0.35
C GLY A 21 -6.05 7.79 0.65
N THR A 22 -5.19 6.97 1.25
CA THR A 22 -5.61 5.70 1.84
C THR A 22 -6.23 5.97 3.21
N THR A 23 -7.35 5.32 3.51
CA THR A 23 -7.89 5.28 4.87
C THR A 23 -7.04 4.35 5.71
N ASP A 24 -6.16 4.91 6.53
CA ASP A 24 -5.41 4.15 7.53
C ASP A 24 -6.40 3.67 8.60
N THR A 25 -6.78 2.40 8.52
CA THR A 25 -7.84 1.81 9.36
C THR A 25 -7.32 1.32 10.72
N GLY A 26 -6.12 1.71 11.15
CA GLY A 26 -5.53 1.18 12.37
C GLY A 26 -4.67 2.19 13.12
N ALA A 27 -5.25 2.83 14.14
CA ALA A 27 -4.46 3.27 15.28
C ALA A 27 -4.26 2.07 16.23
N VAL A 28 -3.01 1.68 16.47
CA VAL A 28 -2.68 0.69 17.51
C VAL A 28 -2.51 1.42 18.83
N THR A 29 -3.42 1.18 19.77
CA THR A 29 -3.29 1.69 21.15
C THR A 29 -2.76 0.58 22.05
N LEU A 30 -1.64 0.83 22.73
CA LEU A 30 -1.05 -0.09 23.69
C LEU A 30 -1.50 0.30 25.10
N LEU A 31 -2.22 -0.60 25.79
CA LEU A 31 -2.77 -0.33 27.11
C LEU A 31 -1.78 -0.54 28.27
N GLN A 32 -0.52 -0.93 28.02
CA GLN A 32 0.49 -1.14 29.07
C GLN A 32 1.93 -0.89 28.55
N ARG A 33 2.92 -0.82 29.45
CA ARG A 33 4.34 -0.51 29.14
C ARG A 33 4.93 -1.57 28.18
N PRO A 34 5.49 -1.17 27.02
CA PRO A 34 5.85 -2.12 25.97
C PRO A 34 7.12 -2.93 26.28
N PRO A 35 7.17 -4.23 25.92
CA PRO A 35 8.42 -4.96 25.73
C PRO A 35 9.21 -4.35 24.56
N CYS A 36 10.53 -4.54 24.59
CA CYS A 36 11.55 -3.98 23.69
C CYS A 36 11.03 -3.45 22.34
N GLY A 37 11.18 -2.14 22.09
CA GLY A 37 10.59 -1.40 20.96
C GLY A 37 11.08 -1.78 19.56
N PHE A 38 11.18 -0.81 18.67
CA PHE A 38 11.65 -1.05 17.30
C PHE A 38 13.06 -1.65 17.27
N ASP A 39 13.28 -2.48 16.25
CA ASP A 39 14.63 -2.86 15.85
C ASP A 39 15.25 -1.68 15.08
N LEU A 40 16.33 -1.11 15.61
CA LEU A 40 17.00 0.08 15.06
C LEU A 40 17.97 -0.24 13.92
N ASP A 41 18.22 -1.54 13.70
CA ASP A 41 19.10 -2.01 12.63
C ASP A 41 18.37 -2.11 11.29
N ILE A 42 17.02 -2.09 11.31
CA ILE A 42 16.20 -1.99 10.10
C ILE A 42 16.46 -0.63 9.42
N LYS A 43 16.98 -0.68 8.19
CA LYS A 43 17.17 0.50 7.34
C LYS A 43 16.19 0.47 6.18
N GLY A 44 15.61 1.62 5.83
CA GLY A 44 14.71 1.72 4.69
C GLY A 44 13.26 1.26 4.96
N TRP A 45 12.51 0.94 3.90
CA TRP A 45 11.07 0.70 3.97
C TRP A 45 10.71 -0.75 4.24
N GLY A 46 9.97 -0.98 5.33
CA GLY A 46 9.21 -2.19 5.57
C GLY A 46 9.88 -3.16 6.55
N GLY A 47 9.01 -3.84 7.31
CA GLY A 47 9.38 -4.88 8.27
C GLY A 47 9.37 -4.40 9.72
N GLU A 48 9.52 -3.10 9.97
CA GLU A 48 9.59 -2.57 11.34
C GLU A 48 8.26 -2.70 12.07
N ASP A 49 7.16 -2.37 11.39
CA ASP A 49 5.78 -2.46 11.87
C ASP A 49 5.34 -3.92 12.06
N VAL A 50 5.72 -4.80 11.13
CA VAL A 50 5.46 -6.25 11.21
C VAL A 50 6.22 -6.88 12.36
N HIS A 51 7.52 -6.59 12.51
CA HIS A 51 8.34 -7.12 13.60
C HIS A 51 7.82 -6.62 14.94
N LEU A 52 7.48 -5.34 15.03
CA LEU A 52 6.88 -4.77 16.24
C LEU A 52 5.54 -5.44 16.58
N TYR A 53 4.64 -5.59 15.60
CA TYR A 53 3.35 -6.27 15.78
C TYR A 53 3.53 -7.70 16.27
N ARG A 54 4.48 -8.46 15.70
CA ARG A 54 4.82 -9.81 16.16
C ARG A 54 5.35 -9.83 17.59
N LYS A 55 6.17 -8.87 18.00
CA LYS A 55 6.63 -8.76 19.41
C LYS A 55 5.44 -8.57 20.35
N TYR A 56 4.47 -7.74 19.97
CA TYR A 56 3.26 -7.52 20.78
C TYR A 56 2.37 -8.76 20.86
N LEU A 57 2.18 -9.50 19.77
CA LEU A 57 1.40 -10.74 19.78
C LEU A 57 1.94 -11.82 20.73
N HIS A 58 3.27 -11.85 20.96
CA HIS A 58 3.89 -12.80 21.89
C HIS A 58 4.03 -12.25 23.32
N SER A 59 3.45 -11.09 23.61
CA SER A 59 3.47 -10.47 24.93
C SER A 59 2.10 -10.59 25.61
N ASN A 60 2.01 -10.17 26.87
CA ASN A 60 0.73 -10.09 27.59
C ASN A 60 -0.09 -8.84 27.22
N LEU A 61 0.23 -8.20 26.09
CA LEU A 61 -0.42 -6.98 25.61
C LEU A 61 -1.49 -7.29 24.58
N VAL A 62 -2.59 -6.54 24.64
CA VAL A 62 -3.68 -6.63 23.66
C VAL A 62 -3.45 -5.60 22.57
N VAL A 63 -3.50 -6.04 21.30
CA VAL A 63 -3.45 -5.14 20.15
C VAL A 63 -4.88 -4.81 19.71
N VAL A 64 -5.25 -3.54 19.84
CA VAL A 64 -6.55 -3.02 19.39
C VAL A 64 -6.38 -2.28 18.07
N ARG A 65 -7.29 -2.54 17.11
CA ARG A 65 -7.43 -1.76 15.87
C ARG A 65 -8.73 -0.97 15.93
N THR A 66 -8.68 0.31 15.63
CA THR A 66 -9.87 1.17 15.61
C THR A 66 -9.83 2.10 14.41
N PRO A 67 -10.94 2.21 13.63
CA PRO A 67 -11.03 3.19 12.57
C PRO A 67 -11.08 4.60 13.16
N VAL A 68 -10.21 5.48 12.68
CA VAL A 68 -10.14 6.88 13.14
C VAL A 68 -10.63 7.79 12.03
N ARG A 69 -11.67 8.59 12.31
CA ARG A 69 -12.15 9.61 11.37
C ARG A 69 -11.09 10.68 11.18
N GLY A 70 -10.78 11.03 9.94
CA GLY A 70 -9.78 12.05 9.62
C GLY A 70 -8.33 11.57 9.65
N LEU A 71 -8.09 10.27 9.90
CA LEU A 71 -6.77 9.68 9.67
C LEU A 71 -6.68 9.26 8.20
N PHE A 72 -5.96 10.05 7.41
CA PHE A 72 -5.67 9.78 6.01
C PHE A 72 -4.18 9.87 5.77
N HIS A 73 -3.66 8.96 4.94
CA HIS A 73 -2.30 9.09 4.43
C HIS A 73 -2.36 9.90 3.14
N LEU A 74 -1.87 11.15 3.16
CA LEU A 74 -1.76 11.97 1.96
C LEU A 74 -0.79 11.31 0.98
N TRP A 75 -1.25 11.00 -0.23
CA TRP A 75 -0.39 10.38 -1.23
C TRP A 75 0.87 11.21 -1.48
N HIS A 76 2.00 10.52 -1.57
CA HIS A 76 3.28 11.05 -1.98
C HIS A 76 4.01 10.00 -2.79
N GLU A 77 4.89 10.44 -3.69
CA GLU A 77 5.72 9.52 -4.45
C GLU A 77 6.54 8.63 -3.49
N LYS A 78 6.65 7.35 -3.84
CA LYS A 78 7.42 6.38 -3.09
C LYS A 78 8.68 6.02 -3.86
N HIS A 79 9.84 6.31 -3.29
CA HIS A 79 11.14 5.92 -3.82
C HIS A 79 11.63 4.65 -3.11
N CYS A 80 11.99 3.63 -3.89
CA CYS A 80 12.61 2.41 -3.40
C CYS A 80 14.10 2.46 -3.77
N LEU A 81 14.96 2.59 -2.76
CA LEU A 81 16.40 2.72 -2.92
C LEU A 81 17.03 1.38 -3.30
N ASP A 82 18.07 1.41 -4.15
CA ASP A 82 18.74 0.19 -4.62
C ASP A 82 19.64 -0.44 -3.54
N GLU A 83 20.04 0.34 -2.52
CA GLU A 83 20.84 -0.12 -1.39
C GLU A 83 20.03 -0.93 -0.35
N LEU A 84 18.72 -1.07 -0.54
CA LEU A 84 17.86 -1.86 0.34
C LEU A 84 18.22 -3.34 0.28
N ALA A 85 18.06 -4.03 1.42
CA ALA A 85 18.11 -5.48 1.42
C ALA A 85 17.04 -6.05 0.45
N PRO A 86 17.29 -7.16 -0.27
CA PRO A 86 16.38 -7.67 -1.30
C PRO A 86 14.94 -7.86 -0.83
N GLU A 87 14.74 -8.30 0.42
CA GLU A 87 13.41 -8.46 1.01
C GLU A 87 12.70 -7.10 1.18
N GLN A 88 13.39 -6.10 1.71
CA GLN A 88 12.84 -4.76 1.92
C GLN A 88 12.58 -4.04 0.61
N TYR A 89 13.45 -4.21 -0.39
CA TYR A 89 13.22 -3.70 -1.73
C TYR A 89 11.92 -4.28 -2.33
N ARG A 90 11.73 -5.61 -2.22
CA ARG A 90 10.52 -6.29 -2.66
C ARG A 90 9.27 -5.76 -1.93
N MET A 91 9.34 -5.59 -0.61
CA MET A 91 8.24 -5.01 0.18
C MET A 91 7.95 -3.57 -0.24
N CYS A 92 8.99 -2.77 -0.50
CA CYS A 92 8.87 -1.41 -0.98
C CYS A 92 8.12 -1.36 -2.30
N MET A 93 8.56 -2.14 -3.29
CA MET A 93 7.98 -2.21 -4.63
C MET A 93 6.53 -2.73 -4.62
N GLN A 94 6.24 -3.77 -3.82
CA GLN A 94 4.88 -4.28 -3.67
C GLN A 94 3.94 -3.22 -3.09
N SER A 95 4.35 -2.56 -2.01
CA SER A 95 3.56 -1.49 -1.43
C SER A 95 3.46 -0.27 -2.37
N LYS A 96 4.45 -0.01 -3.22
CA LYS A 96 4.36 1.04 -4.25
C LYS A 96 3.26 0.70 -5.26
N ALA A 97 3.32 -0.49 -5.86
CA ALA A 97 2.36 -0.94 -6.87
C ALA A 97 0.91 -0.89 -6.38
N MET A 98 0.66 -1.28 -5.12
CA MET A 98 -0.68 -1.26 -4.51
C MET A 98 -1.26 0.15 -4.33
N ASN A 99 -0.43 1.19 -4.31
CA ASN A 99 -0.84 2.58 -4.08
C ASN A 99 -0.72 3.46 -5.33
N GLU A 100 -0.25 2.92 -6.45
CA GLU A 100 0.01 3.69 -7.66
C GLU A 100 -1.27 3.90 -8.49
N ALA A 101 -2.11 2.87 -8.61
CA ALA A 101 -3.35 2.94 -9.36
C ALA A 101 -4.32 1.81 -8.96
N SER A 102 -5.60 1.94 -9.34
CA SER A 102 -6.58 0.86 -9.17
C SER A 102 -6.23 -0.36 -10.04
N HIS A 103 -6.76 -1.54 -9.68
CA HIS A 103 -6.60 -2.77 -10.49
C HIS A 103 -6.99 -2.56 -11.96
N GLY A 104 -8.09 -1.83 -12.22
CA GLY A 104 -8.52 -1.52 -13.58
C GLY A 104 -7.51 -0.65 -14.32
N GLN A 105 -7.01 0.41 -13.69
CA GLN A 105 -6.01 1.30 -14.30
C GLN A 105 -4.67 0.58 -14.54
N LEU A 106 -4.21 -0.25 -13.59
CA LEU A 106 -3.04 -1.09 -13.80
C LEU A 106 -3.25 -2.07 -14.96
N GLY A 107 -4.43 -2.70 -15.04
CA GLY A 107 -4.81 -3.55 -16.16
C GLY A 107 -4.74 -2.81 -17.51
N MET A 108 -5.24 -1.57 -17.57
CA MET A 108 -5.16 -0.74 -18.78
C MET A 108 -3.72 -0.42 -19.20
N LEU A 109 -2.79 -0.30 -18.26
CA LEU A 109 -1.36 -0.11 -18.54
C LEU A 109 -0.71 -1.41 -19.03
N VAL A 110 -0.95 -2.53 -18.34
CA VAL A 110 -0.37 -3.85 -18.67
C VAL A 110 -0.86 -4.33 -20.05
N PHE A 111 -2.15 -4.23 -20.32
CA PHE A 111 -2.77 -4.73 -21.56
C PHE A 111 -2.86 -3.68 -22.67
N ARG A 112 -2.11 -2.57 -22.55
CA ARG A 112 -2.18 -1.43 -23.48
C ARG A 112 -2.05 -1.85 -24.95
N HIS A 113 -1.07 -2.69 -25.27
CA HIS A 113 -0.82 -3.12 -26.65
C HIS A 113 -1.97 -3.94 -27.24
N GLU A 114 -2.62 -4.79 -26.43
CA GLU A 114 -3.75 -5.62 -26.84
C GLU A 114 -4.99 -4.77 -27.10
N ILE A 115 -5.24 -3.80 -26.21
CA ILE A 115 -6.30 -2.81 -26.35
C ILE A 115 -6.10 -2.00 -27.63
N GLU A 116 -4.89 -1.48 -27.87
CA GLU A 116 -4.56 -0.74 -29.09
C GLU A 116 -4.74 -1.60 -30.35
N ALA A 117 -4.32 -2.86 -30.33
CA ALA A 117 -4.52 -3.79 -31.45
C ALA A 117 -6.01 -4.06 -31.72
N HIS A 118 -6.83 -4.20 -30.67
CA HIS A 118 -8.28 -4.31 -30.81
C HIS A 118 -8.89 -3.07 -31.48
N LEU A 119 -8.52 -1.87 -31.02
CA LEU A 119 -9.03 -0.61 -31.57
C LEU A 119 -8.65 -0.40 -33.04
N ARG A 120 -7.43 -0.80 -33.44
CA ARG A 120 -7.00 -0.74 -34.85
C ARG A 120 -7.87 -1.63 -35.75
N ARG A 121 -8.15 -2.87 -35.33
CA ARG A 121 -9.01 -3.81 -36.07
C ARG A 121 -10.45 -3.31 -36.20
N GLN A 122 -10.99 -2.68 -35.16
CA GLN A 122 -12.32 -2.04 -35.17
C GLN A 122 -12.41 -0.92 -36.23
N ARG A 123 -11.39 -0.07 -36.31
CA ARG A 123 -11.33 1.03 -37.30
C ARG A 123 -11.28 0.53 -38.74
N GLN A 124 -10.53 -0.54 -39.00
CA GLN A 124 -10.46 -1.14 -40.33
C GLN A 124 -11.80 -1.73 -40.77
N LYS A 125 -12.49 -2.46 -39.87
CA LYS A 125 -13.82 -3.04 -40.15
C LYS A 125 -14.90 -1.98 -40.40
N THR A 126 -14.84 -0.84 -39.70
CA THR A 126 -15.79 0.25 -39.90
C THR A 126 -15.54 1.02 -41.19
N SER A 127 -14.28 1.12 -41.63
CA SER A 127 -13.94 1.71 -42.93
C SER A 127 -14.38 0.86 -44.12
N SER A 128 -14.27 -0.47 -44.03
CA SER A 128 -14.66 -1.37 -45.13
C SER A 128 -16.16 -1.52 -45.32
N ARG A 129 -16.96 -1.08 -44.34
CA ARG A 129 -18.43 -1.21 -44.32
C ARG A 129 -19.14 0.06 -44.83
N LYS A 130 -18.38 1.14 -45.07
CA LYS A 130 -18.85 2.43 -45.59
C LYS A 130 -18.58 2.58 -47.10
N THR A 131 -17.96 1.59 -47.73
CA THR A 131 -17.76 1.47 -49.17
C THR A 131 -18.74 0.42 -49.70
#